data_AF-A0A929EUE8-F1
#
_entry.id   AF-A0A929EUE8-F1
#
_cell.length_a   1.000
_cell.length_b   1.000
_cell.length_c   1.000
_cell.angle_alpha   90.00
_cell.angle_beta   90.00
_cell.angle_gamma   90.00
#
_symmetry.space_group_name_H-M   'P 1'
#
loop_
_entity.id
_entity.type
_entity.pdbx_description
1 polymer ?
#
loop_
_entity_poly.entity_id
_entity_poly.type
_entity_poly.pdbx_seq_one_letter_code
_entity_poly.pdbx_strand_id
1 'polypeptide(L)' 'RDIEPADKVGIRAQLVDWDKKELVLDFPVQKEENSIHILNPVSPAFTSSMDLAQKIVKEVSKR' A
#
# COMPACT_ATOMS: atom_id res chain seq x y z
N ARG A 1 2.19 -28.87 -10.27
CA ARG A 1 3.45 -28.41 -9.64
C ARG A 1 3.32 -26.90 -9.59
N ASP A 2 3.23 -26.31 -8.40
CA ASP A 2 2.74 -24.92 -8.24
C ASP A 2 3.87 -23.89 -8.20
N ILE A 3 5.11 -24.34 -8.38
CA ILE A 3 6.32 -23.50 -8.39
C ILE A 3 7.21 -23.94 -9.54
N GLU A 4 7.66 -22.97 -10.32
CA GLU A 4 8.60 -23.11 -11.42
C GLU A 4 9.84 -22.22 -11.21
N PRO A 5 11.02 -22.60 -11.74
CA PRO A 5 12.22 -21.76 -11.67
C PRO A 5 12.03 -20.44 -12.43
N ALA A 6 12.53 -19.34 -11.87
CA ALA A 6 12.52 -18.03 -12.51
C ALA A 6 13.91 -17.37 -12.38
N ASP A 7 14.35 -16.70 -13.45
CA ASP A 7 15.63 -15.98 -13.48
C ASP A 7 15.66 -14.78 -12.50
N LYS A 8 14.48 -14.26 -12.14
CA LYS A 8 14.32 -13.18 -11.17
C LYS A 8 13.20 -13.50 -10.20
N VAL A 9 13.50 -13.34 -8.91
CA VAL A 9 12.54 -13.51 -7.81
C VAL A 9 12.44 -12.22 -7.00
N GLY A 10 11.28 -12.00 -6.39
CA GLY A 10 11.04 -10.83 -5.54
C GLY A 10 9.96 -11.13 -4.51
N ILE A 11 10.07 -10.49 -3.36
CA ILE A 11 9.09 -10.59 -2.27
C ILE A 11 8.41 -9.22 -2.15
N ARG A 12 7.08 -9.21 -2.19
CA ARG A 12 6.30 -8.00 -1.92
C ARG A 12 6.20 -7.82 -0.41
N ALA A 13 6.62 -6.67 0.09
CA ALA A 13 6.28 -6.27 1.46
C ALA A 13 4.76 -6.04 1.51
N GLN A 14 4.06 -6.98 2.12
CA GLN A 14 2.61 -7.06 2.15
C GLN A 14 2.13 -6.77 3.57
N LEU A 15 1.28 -5.77 3.73
CA LEU A 15 0.68 -5.46 5.03
C LEU A 15 -0.39 -6.51 5.39
N VAL A 16 -0.36 -6.95 6.63
CA VAL A 16 -1.33 -7.87 7.23
C VAL A 16 -2.05 -7.13 8.36
N ASP A 17 -3.38 -7.15 8.34
CA ASP A 17 -4.21 -6.72 9.46
C ASP A 17 -4.32 -7.91 10.44
N TRP A 18 -3.64 -7.80 11.58
CA TRP A 18 -3.58 -8.87 12.58
C TRP A 18 -4.87 -9.02 13.40
N ASP A 19 -5.71 -7.99 13.45
CA ASP A 19 -6.98 -8.08 14.17
C ASP A 19 -8.02 -8.81 13.31
N LYS A 20 -8.06 -8.49 12.02
CA LYS A 20 -8.95 -9.15 11.05
C LYS A 20 -8.40 -10.47 10.51
N LYS A 21 -7.10 -10.72 10.64
CA LYS A 21 -6.38 -11.85 10.02
C LYS A 21 -6.45 -11.83 8.50
N GLU A 22 -6.36 -10.66 7.90
CA GLU A 22 -6.52 -10.44 6.45
C GLU A 22 -5.34 -9.68 5.82
N LEU A 23 -5.15 -9.86 4.51
CA LEU A 23 -4.20 -9.06 3.75
C LEU A 23 -4.83 -7.71 3.39
N VAL A 24 -4.10 -6.62 3.64
CA VAL A 24 -4.53 -5.29 3.20
C VAL A 24 -4.27 -5.15 1.70
N LEU A 25 -5.32 -4.85 0.93
CA LEU A 25 -5.23 -4.82 -0.54
C LEU A 25 -5.04 -3.40 -1.12
N ASP A 26 -5.40 -2.36 -0.36
CA ASP A 26 -5.29 -0.94 -0.75
C ASP A 26 -4.12 -0.26 -0.01
N PHE A 27 -4.03 1.07 -0.13
CA PHE A 27 -3.02 1.94 0.48
C PHE A 27 -3.67 2.82 1.56
N PRO A 28 -3.74 2.35 2.83
CA PRO A 28 -4.22 3.19 3.92
C PRO A 28 -3.38 4.45 4.05
N VAL A 29 -4.05 5.61 4.13
CA VAL A 29 -3.43 6.90 4.40
C VAL A 29 -3.80 7.31 5.82
N GLN A 30 -2.80 7.53 6.66
CA GLN A 30 -2.97 8.00 8.03
C GLN A 30 -2.25 9.34 8.19
N LYS A 31 -2.89 10.29 8.86
CA LYS A 31 -2.31 11.59 9.19
C LYS A 31 -2.09 11.64 10.70
N GLU A 32 -0.87 11.91 11.11
CA GLU A 32 -0.50 12.03 12.52
C GLU A 32 0.40 13.26 12.68
N GLU A 33 -0.02 14.21 13.50
CA GLU A 33 0.65 15.50 13.70
C GLU A 33 1.01 16.19 12.37
N ASN A 34 2.32 16.32 12.10
CA ASN A 34 2.91 16.94 10.91
C ASN A 34 3.37 15.90 9.87
N SER A 35 2.93 14.64 10.00
CA SER A 35 3.33 13.51 9.18
C SER A 35 2.14 12.86 8.48
N ILE A 36 2.40 12.31 7.29
CA ILE A 36 1.46 11.49 6.53
C ILE A 36 2.11 10.13 6.31
N HIS A 37 1.43 9.08 6.75
CA HIS A 37 1.84 7.70 6.60
C HIS A 37 1.02 7.05 5.49
N ILE A 38 1.71 6.49 4.50
CA ILE A 38 1.10 5.70 3.43
C ILE A 38 1.51 4.26 3.66
N LEU A 39 0.55 3.42 4.03
CA LEU A 39 0.80 2.02 4.36
C LEU A 39 0.60 1.14 3.13
N ASN A 40 1.30 0.00 3.09
CA ASN A 40 1.24 -0.97 2.00
C ASN A 40 1.49 -0.42 0.56
N PRO A 41 2.33 0.63 0.32
CA PRO A 41 2.44 1.26 -1.00
C PRO A 41 3.28 0.45 -2.01
N VAL A 42 3.54 -0.84 -1.75
CA VAL A 42 4.23 -1.69 -2.72
C VAL A 42 3.21 -2.18 -3.73
N SER A 43 3.36 -1.78 -4.99
CA SER A 43 2.64 -2.25 -6.19
C SER A 43 1.19 -2.71 -5.95
N PRO A 44 0.14 -1.95 -6.32
CA PRO A 44 0.11 -1.08 -7.49
C PRO A 44 0.39 0.42 -7.27
N ALA A 45 0.74 0.89 -6.07
CA ALA A 45 0.86 2.32 -5.81
C ALA A 45 1.90 3.03 -6.69
N PHE A 46 2.93 2.32 -7.16
CA PHE A 46 3.88 2.86 -8.14
C PHE A 46 3.23 3.09 -9.51
N THR A 47 2.48 2.10 -10.02
CA THR A 47 1.82 2.19 -11.32
C THR A 47 0.61 3.13 -11.29
N SER A 48 -0.04 3.29 -10.13
CA SER A 48 -1.20 4.19 -9.92
C SER A 48 -0.83 5.47 -9.16
N SER A 49 0.42 5.94 -9.26
CA SER A 49 0.95 7.01 -8.40
C SER A 49 0.21 8.34 -8.49
N MET A 50 -0.25 8.73 -9.69
CA MET A 50 -0.98 9.99 -9.89
C MET A 50 -2.37 9.98 -9.24
N ASP A 51 -3.10 8.86 -9.37
CA ASP A 51 -4.41 8.69 -8.74
C ASP A 51 -4.27 8.62 -7.21
N LEU A 52 -3.25 7.89 -6.73
CA LEU A 52 -2.93 7.82 -5.31
C LEU A 52 -2.60 9.20 -4.74
N ALA A 53 -1.84 10.04 -5.46
CA ALA A 53 -1.53 11.39 -5.01
C ALA A 53 -2.79 12.24 -4.79
N GLN A 54 -3.77 12.16 -5.71
CA GLN A 54 -5.05 12.85 -5.57
C GLN A 54 -5.85 12.33 -4.36
N LYS A 55 -5.88 11.01 -4.16
CA LYS A 55 -6.51 10.38 -2.99
C LYS A 55 -5.87 10.86 -1.69
N ILE A 56 -4.54 10.90 -1.62
CA ILE A 56 -3.80 11.41 -0.44
C ILE A 56 -4.20 12.85 -0.13
N VAL A 57 -4.13 13.75 -1.12
CA VAL A 57 -4.51 15.17 -0.93
C VAL A 57 -5.94 15.28 -0.42
N LYS A 58 -6.87 14.50 -0.99
CA LYS A 58 -8.28 14.48 -0.57
C LYS A 58 -8.43 14.01 0.88
N GLU A 59 -7.74 12.95 1.29
CA GLU A 59 -7.84 12.43 2.66
C GLU A 59 -7.22 13.39 3.69
N VAL A 60 -6.05 13.99 3.41
CA VAL A 60 -5.34 14.83 4.39
C VAL A 60 -5.87 16.26 4.50
N SER A 61 -6.65 16.70 3.50
CA SER A 61 -7.28 18.03 3.45
C SER A 61 -8.67 18.06 4.08
N LYS A 62 -9.27 16.90 4.39
CA LYS A 62 -10.50 16.84 5.18
C LYS A 62 -10.17 17.38 6.58
N ARG A 63 -10.86 18.45 6.96
CA ARG A 63 -10.78 19.04 8.30
C ARG A 63 -11.49 18.15 9.31
#